data_AF-A0A7R9UBI5-F1
#
_entry.id   AF-A0A7R9UBI5-F1
#
_cell.length_a   1.000
_cell.length_b   1.000
_cell.length_c   1.000
_cell.angle_alpha   90.00
_cell.angle_beta   90.00
_cell.angle_gamma   90.00
#
_symmetry.space_group_name_H-M   'P 1'
#
loop_
_entity.id
_entity.type
_entity.pdbx_description
1 polymer ?
#
loop_
_entity_poly.entity_id
_entity_poly.type
_entity_poly.pdbx_seq_one_letter_code
_entity_poly.pdbx_strand_id
1 'polypeptide(L)'
;MKTIERAHSPRNLWEKIKLPKNYSDALAIVSENLQYHSKFQQHRCKQRLTKIHQYLIRMRKLRMRLKERPKLVTINKKIERREASREKKALKAANIERTIQKELLERLKSGTYGDIYNFPSLQYENALAEAEADYEAGVEMEEELDDLADLELEKGLIEYVEGGDEDEDEDDEDEDGDDGGFDDGILEEDEDEDEDEDEDED
;
A
#
# COMPACT_ATOMS: atom_id res chain seq x y z
N MET A 1 -37.42 1.90 19.70
CA MET A 1 -37.98 2.48 20.92
C MET A 1 -38.02 1.42 22.00
N LYS A 2 -37.65 1.78 23.23
CA LYS A 2 -37.66 0.87 24.38
C LYS A 2 -38.88 1.22 25.23
N THR A 3 -39.81 0.28 25.41
CA THR A 3 -41.03 0.48 26.21
C THR A 3 -41.05 -0.43 27.42
N ILE A 4 -41.75 -0.02 28.48
CA ILE A 4 -41.78 -0.77 29.73
C ILE A 4 -42.59 -2.06 29.61
N GLU A 5 -43.60 -2.07 28.74
CA GLU A 5 -44.45 -3.23 28.45
C GLU A 5 -43.65 -4.43 27.90
N ARG A 6 -42.57 -4.14 27.15
CA ARG A 6 -41.69 -5.16 26.55
C ARG A 6 -40.49 -5.51 27.41
N ALA A 7 -40.36 -4.94 28.61
CA ALA A 7 -39.22 -5.16 29.49
C ALA A 7 -39.06 -6.65 29.89
N HIS A 8 -40.15 -7.39 29.94
CA HIS A 8 -40.17 -8.82 30.29
C HIS A 8 -39.55 -9.73 29.20
N SER A 9 -39.42 -9.24 27.96
CA SER A 9 -38.89 -10.02 26.83
C SER A 9 -37.72 -9.30 26.18
N PRO A 10 -36.46 -9.62 26.56
CA PRO A 10 -35.27 -8.96 26.02
C PRO A 10 -35.18 -8.98 24.49
N ARG A 11 -35.68 -10.05 23.85
CA ARG A 11 -35.73 -10.19 22.40
C ARG A 11 -36.56 -9.09 21.72
N ASN A 12 -37.66 -8.69 22.36
CA ASN A 12 -38.62 -7.71 21.82
C ASN A 12 -38.47 -6.33 22.47
N LEU A 13 -37.41 -6.12 23.27
CA LEU A 13 -37.20 -4.90 24.05
C LEU A 13 -37.13 -3.64 23.17
N TRP A 14 -36.61 -3.78 21.95
CA TRP A 14 -36.40 -2.67 21.02
C TRP A 14 -37.33 -2.74 19.83
N GLU A 15 -38.18 -1.73 19.69
CA GLU A 15 -38.90 -1.46 18.45
C GLU A 15 -38.00 -0.77 17.41
N LYS A 16 -38.07 -1.16 16.14
CA LYS A 16 -37.33 -0.50 15.07
C LYS A 16 -38.32 0.15 14.12
N ILE A 17 -38.20 1.46 13.94
CA ILE A 17 -39.02 2.26 13.03
C ILE A 17 -38.14 2.63 11.84
N LYS A 18 -38.62 2.40 10.61
CA LYS A 18 -37.91 2.78 9.40
C LYS A 18 -38.10 4.27 9.15
N LEU A 19 -37.01 5.01 9.03
CA LEU A 19 -37.04 6.42 8.66
C LEU A 19 -36.95 6.59 7.13
N PRO A 20 -37.66 7.58 6.56
CA PRO A 20 -37.56 7.91 5.15
C PRO A 20 -36.20 8.52 4.81
N LYS A 21 -35.90 8.62 3.50
CA LYS A 21 -34.64 9.19 3.00
C LYS A 21 -34.60 10.71 3.15
N ASN A 22 -35.75 11.37 3.06
CA ASN A 22 -35.89 12.80 3.22
C ASN A 22 -35.66 13.18 4.68
N TYR A 23 -34.79 14.17 4.90
CA TYR A 23 -34.42 14.58 6.25
C TYR A 23 -35.59 15.24 7.00
N SER A 24 -36.37 16.10 6.33
CA SER A 24 -37.58 16.73 6.87
C SER A 24 -38.58 15.71 7.38
N ASP A 25 -38.89 14.72 6.55
CA ASP A 25 -39.92 13.72 6.83
C ASP A 25 -39.45 12.79 7.97
N ALA A 26 -38.16 12.45 7.99
CA ALA A 26 -37.56 11.69 9.08
C ALA A 26 -37.60 12.47 10.41
N LEU A 27 -37.38 13.78 10.37
CA LEU A 27 -37.43 14.64 11.54
C LEU A 27 -38.86 14.75 12.10
N ALA A 28 -39.86 14.83 11.22
CA ALA A 28 -41.27 14.82 11.61
C ALA A 28 -41.64 13.51 12.32
N ILE A 29 -41.27 12.37 11.74
CA ILE A 29 -41.54 11.04 12.33
C ILE A 29 -40.84 10.89 13.69
N VAL A 30 -39.58 11.34 13.81
CA VAL A 30 -38.88 11.31 15.10
C VAL A 30 -39.58 12.19 16.14
N SER A 31 -40.07 13.36 15.74
CA SER A 31 -40.78 14.28 16.64
C SER A 31 -42.12 13.71 17.10
N GLU A 32 -42.89 13.09 16.20
CA GLU A 32 -44.16 12.44 16.51
C GLU A 32 -43.98 11.26 17.48
N ASN A 33 -43.04 10.36 17.19
CA ASN A 33 -42.82 9.16 18.01
C ASN A 33 -42.22 9.48 19.39
N LEU A 34 -41.44 10.56 19.52
CA LEU A 34 -40.83 10.96 20.79
C LEU A 34 -41.58 12.11 21.49
N GLN A 35 -42.81 12.43 21.08
CA GLN A 35 -43.56 13.57 21.63
C GLN A 35 -43.68 13.56 23.18
N TYR A 36 -43.87 12.37 23.77
CA TYR A 36 -44.03 12.20 25.22
C TYR A 36 -42.71 11.91 25.97
N HIS A 37 -41.57 11.93 25.27
CA HIS A 37 -40.26 11.71 25.89
C HIS A 37 -39.65 13.02 26.39
N SER A 38 -38.61 12.94 27.21
CA SER A 38 -37.94 14.15 27.70
C SER A 38 -37.36 14.98 26.55
N LYS A 39 -37.39 16.32 26.69
CA LYS A 39 -36.84 17.25 25.69
C LYS A 39 -35.37 16.95 25.38
N PHE A 40 -34.60 16.55 26.39
CA PHE A 40 -33.20 16.13 26.23
C PHE A 40 -33.06 14.93 25.27
N GLN A 41 -33.88 13.88 25.46
CA GLN A 41 -33.85 12.72 24.57
C GLN A 41 -34.26 13.08 23.16
N GLN A 42 -35.31 13.90 23.00
CA GLN A 42 -35.74 14.41 21.69
C GLN A 42 -34.61 15.14 20.98
N HIS A 43 -33.97 16.10 21.65
CA HIS A 43 -32.87 16.87 21.09
C HIS A 43 -31.69 15.98 20.67
N ARG A 44 -31.26 15.06 21.54
CA ARG A 44 -30.15 14.13 21.21
C ARG A 44 -30.49 13.20 20.04
N CYS A 45 -31.73 12.72 19.96
CA CYS A 45 -32.18 11.91 18.83
C CYS A 45 -32.20 12.72 17.52
N LYS A 46 -32.63 13.99 17.55
CA LYS A 46 -32.57 14.90 16.39
C LYS A 46 -31.12 15.16 15.96
N GLN A 47 -30.24 15.52 16.89
CA GLN A 47 -28.80 15.70 16.62
C GLN A 47 -28.17 14.45 15.99
N ARG A 48 -28.48 13.26 16.53
CA ARG A 48 -27.99 11.98 15.98
C ARG A 48 -28.51 11.73 14.56
N LEU A 49 -29.78 12.04 14.29
CA LEU A 49 -30.36 11.93 12.95
C LEU A 49 -29.59 12.80 11.96
N THR A 50 -29.34 14.07 12.31
CA THR A 50 -28.56 15.00 11.49
C THR A 50 -27.16 14.46 11.23
N LYS A 51 -26.46 13.99 12.28
CA LYS A 51 -25.10 13.46 12.14
C LYS A 51 -25.04 12.22 11.26
N ILE A 52 -25.99 11.29 11.42
CA ILE A 52 -26.10 10.10 10.55
C ILE A 52 -26.35 10.53 9.10
N HIS A 53 -27.23 11.49 8.87
CA HIS A 53 -27.51 12.00 7.52
C HIS A 53 -26.25 12.63 6.88
N GLN A 54 -25.53 13.46 7.64
CA GLN A 54 -24.24 14.02 7.23
C GLN A 54 -23.21 12.93 6.91
N TYR A 55 -23.12 11.87 7.73
CA TYR A 55 -22.23 10.74 7.47
C TYR A 55 -22.59 10.00 6.19
N LEU A 56 -23.87 9.80 5.90
CA LEU A 56 -24.31 9.20 4.64
C LEU A 56 -23.92 10.07 3.44
N ILE A 57 -24.08 11.40 3.54
CA ILE A 57 -23.61 12.33 2.50
C ILE A 57 -22.10 12.25 2.34
N ARG A 58 -21.34 12.32 3.44
CA ARG A 58 -19.87 12.21 3.43
C ARG A 58 -19.40 10.89 2.83
N MET A 59 -20.04 9.77 3.18
CA MET A 59 -19.74 8.46 2.63
C MET A 59 -19.98 8.40 1.12
N ARG A 60 -21.07 9.00 0.62
CA ARG A 60 -21.32 9.11 -0.83
C ARG A 60 -20.25 9.94 -1.51
N LYS A 61 -19.90 11.11 -0.96
CA LYS A 61 -18.82 11.97 -1.48
C LYS A 61 -17.48 11.24 -1.51
N LEU A 62 -17.12 10.54 -0.43
CA LEU A 62 -15.90 9.75 -0.35
C LEU A 62 -15.87 8.60 -1.36
N ARG A 63 -17.01 7.91 -1.57
CA ARG A 63 -17.10 6.84 -2.57
C ARG A 63 -16.84 7.34 -3.98
N MET A 64 -17.38 8.52 -4.34
CA MET A 64 -17.13 9.13 -5.64
C MET A 64 -15.66 9.52 -5.78
N ARG A 65 -15.09 10.20 -4.77
CA ARG A 65 -13.68 10.58 -4.75
C ARG A 65 -12.71 9.39 -4.78
N LEU A 66 -13.05 8.29 -4.12
CA LEU A 66 -12.23 7.08 -4.11
C LEU A 66 -12.19 6.40 -5.49
N LYS A 67 -13.23 6.56 -6.31
CA LYS A 67 -13.23 6.05 -7.68
C LYS A 67 -12.22 6.77 -8.57
N GLU A 68 -11.98 8.05 -8.31
CA GLU A 68 -11.02 8.88 -9.05
C GLU A 68 -9.58 8.71 -8.56
N ARG A 69 -9.40 8.32 -7.29
CA ARG A 69 -8.08 8.16 -6.69
C ARG A 69 -7.52 6.75 -6.89
N PRO A 70 -6.18 6.60 -7.04
CA PRO A 70 -5.56 5.29 -7.01
C PRO A 70 -5.81 4.62 -5.65
N LYS A 71 -6.03 3.30 -5.69
CA LYS A 71 -6.19 2.50 -4.47
C LYS A 71 -4.85 2.48 -3.73
N LEU A 72 -4.83 2.94 -2.48
CA LEU A 72 -3.67 2.74 -1.63
C LEU A 72 -3.50 1.24 -1.37
N VAL A 73 -2.36 0.71 -1.80
CA VAL A 73 -1.93 -0.65 -1.52
C VAL A 73 -0.74 -0.60 -0.56
N THR A 74 -0.68 -1.53 0.37
CA THR A 74 0.42 -1.64 1.32
C THR A 74 1.63 -2.27 0.63
N ILE A 75 2.81 -1.65 0.77
CA ILE A 75 4.06 -2.20 0.24
C ILE A 75 4.63 -3.18 1.29
N ASN A 76 4.72 -4.45 0.92
CA ASN A 76 5.30 -5.48 1.77
C ASN A 76 6.83 -5.48 1.66
N LYS A 77 7.52 -4.86 2.61
CA LYS A 77 9.00 -4.74 2.65
C LYS A 77 9.74 -6.08 2.55
N LYS A 78 9.15 -7.20 3.00
CA LYS A 78 9.74 -8.54 2.86
C LYS A 78 9.74 -9.02 1.41
N ILE A 79 8.66 -8.73 0.68
CA ILE A 79 8.53 -9.07 -0.75
C ILE A 79 9.48 -8.18 -1.54
N GLU A 80 9.50 -6.88 -1.28
CA GLU A 80 10.41 -5.94 -1.93
C GLU A 80 11.88 -6.36 -1.80
N ARG A 81 12.35 -6.70 -0.59
CA ARG A 81 13.72 -7.20 -0.38
C ARG A 81 14.00 -8.50 -1.14
N ARG A 82 13.02 -9.41 -1.19
CA ARG A 82 13.13 -10.68 -1.92
C ARG A 82 13.21 -10.46 -3.42
N GLU A 83 12.32 -9.63 -3.98
CA GLU A 83 12.28 -9.31 -5.40
C GLU A 83 13.55 -8.54 -5.80
N ALA A 84 14.03 -7.59 -5.02
CA ALA A 84 15.29 -6.89 -5.28
C ALA A 84 16.50 -7.85 -5.27
N SER A 85 16.52 -8.84 -4.38
CA SER A 85 17.59 -9.85 -4.36
C SER A 85 17.51 -10.79 -5.57
N ARG A 86 16.30 -11.18 -5.98
CA ARG A 86 16.06 -11.98 -7.18
C ARG A 86 16.42 -11.23 -8.45
N GLU A 87 16.06 -9.96 -8.53
CA GLU A 87 16.40 -9.07 -9.64
C GLU A 87 17.92 -8.96 -9.82
N LYS A 88 18.67 -8.75 -8.73
CA LYS A 88 20.14 -8.72 -8.78
C LYS A 88 20.73 -10.05 -9.26
N LYS A 89 20.17 -11.18 -8.82
CA LYS A 89 20.59 -12.51 -9.28
C LYS A 89 20.26 -12.72 -10.76
N ALA A 90 19.06 -12.33 -11.19
CA ALA A 90 18.62 -12.42 -12.57
C ALA A 90 19.45 -11.54 -13.51
N LEU A 91 19.82 -10.32 -13.09
CA LEU A 91 20.67 -9.42 -13.87
C LEU A 91 22.05 -10.04 -14.11
N LYS A 92 22.64 -10.66 -13.08
CA LYS A 92 23.91 -11.38 -13.21
C LYS A 92 23.80 -12.61 -14.10
N ALA A 93 22.73 -13.40 -13.95
CA ALA A 93 22.53 -14.60 -14.76
C ALA A 93 22.28 -14.26 -16.25
N ALA A 94 21.49 -13.21 -16.53
CA ALA A 94 21.10 -12.86 -17.89
C ALA A 94 22.24 -12.29 -18.76
N ASN A 95 23.36 -11.87 -18.16
CA ASN A 95 24.56 -11.35 -18.84
C ASN A 95 24.23 -10.55 -20.11
N ILE A 96 23.43 -9.49 -19.94
CA ILE A 96 22.73 -8.81 -21.03
C ILE A 96 23.72 -8.26 -22.07
N GLU A 97 24.89 -7.77 -21.65
CA GLU A 97 25.92 -7.24 -22.55
C GLU A 97 26.43 -8.27 -23.56
N ARG A 98 26.75 -9.49 -23.09
CA ARG A 98 27.21 -10.59 -23.93
C ARG A 98 26.12 -11.07 -24.88
N THR A 99 24.88 -11.12 -24.39
CA THR A 99 23.72 -11.48 -25.22
C THR A 99 23.50 -10.47 -26.34
N ILE A 100 23.61 -9.16 -26.02
CA ILE A 100 23.53 -8.08 -27.01
C ILE A 100 24.71 -8.15 -28.00
N GLN A 101 25.94 -8.38 -27.53
CA GLN A 101 27.12 -8.49 -28.40
C GLN A 101 26.95 -9.63 -29.41
N LYS A 102 26.51 -10.81 -28.95
CA LYS A 102 26.21 -11.95 -29.81
C LYS A 102 25.16 -11.59 -30.86
N GLU A 103 24.06 -10.95 -30.46
CA GLU A 103 23.01 -10.53 -31.39
C GLU A 103 23.52 -9.52 -32.43
N LEU A 104 24.31 -8.53 -32.01
CA LEU A 104 24.88 -7.53 -32.91
C LEU A 104 25.83 -8.15 -33.94
N LEU A 105 26.65 -9.11 -33.50
CA LEU A 105 27.59 -9.83 -34.36
C LEU A 105 26.86 -10.77 -35.33
N GLU A 106 25.79 -11.43 -34.88
CA GLU A 106 24.92 -12.23 -35.74
C GLU A 106 24.18 -11.37 -36.78
N ARG A 107 23.66 -10.20 -36.38
CA ARG A 107 23.08 -9.21 -37.30
C ARG A 107 24.12 -8.74 -38.33
N LEU A 108 25.33 -8.44 -37.89
CA LEU A 108 26.44 -8.07 -38.78
C LEU A 108 26.76 -9.18 -39.78
N LYS A 109 26.84 -10.45 -39.33
CA LYS A 109 27.06 -11.64 -40.17
C LYS A 109 25.92 -11.87 -41.17
N SER A 110 24.68 -11.61 -40.76
CA SER A 110 23.49 -11.71 -41.61
C SER A 110 23.40 -10.61 -42.68
N GLY A 111 24.28 -9.60 -42.63
CA GLY A 111 24.34 -8.53 -43.62
C GLY A 111 23.20 -7.51 -43.52
N THR A 112 22.54 -7.41 -42.36
CA THR A 112 21.42 -6.45 -42.16
C THR A 112 21.82 -4.99 -42.39
N TYR A 113 23.11 -4.68 -42.30
CA TYR A 113 23.64 -3.32 -42.43
C TYR A 113 24.40 -3.05 -43.74
N GLY A 114 24.06 -3.71 -44.86
CA GLY A 114 24.61 -3.39 -46.19
C GLY A 114 26.16 -3.33 -46.31
N ASP A 115 26.66 -2.70 -47.38
CA ASP A 115 28.09 -2.66 -47.78
C ASP A 115 28.88 -1.45 -47.23
N ILE A 116 28.38 -0.80 -46.17
CA ILE A 116 28.84 0.54 -45.78
C ILE A 116 30.11 0.50 -44.90
N TYR A 117 30.57 -0.67 -44.46
CA TYR A 117 31.62 -0.74 -43.44
C TYR A 117 32.95 -1.28 -43.97
N ASN A 118 33.98 -0.44 -43.90
CA ASN A 118 35.37 -0.82 -44.08
C ASN A 118 36.01 -1.10 -42.71
N PHE A 119 35.73 -2.27 -42.14
CA PHE A 119 36.40 -2.70 -40.91
C PHE A 119 37.82 -3.20 -41.24
N PRO A 120 38.84 -2.90 -40.41
CA PRO A 120 40.12 -3.58 -40.52
C PRO A 120 39.93 -5.09 -40.37
N SER A 121 40.26 -5.86 -41.41
CA SER A 121 40.01 -7.32 -41.48
C SER A 121 40.53 -8.08 -40.26
N LEU A 122 41.70 -7.66 -39.74
CA LEU A 122 42.32 -8.25 -38.56
C LEU A 122 41.46 -8.11 -37.28
N GLN A 123 40.81 -6.96 -37.09
CA GLN A 123 39.98 -6.70 -35.91
C GLN A 123 38.64 -7.44 -36.01
N TYR A 124 38.11 -7.57 -37.22
CA TYR A 124 36.90 -8.32 -37.49
C TYR A 124 37.09 -9.82 -37.25
N GLU A 125 38.15 -10.41 -37.80
CA GLU A 125 38.46 -11.83 -37.61
C GLU A 125 38.79 -12.15 -36.14
N ASN A 126 39.52 -11.27 -35.45
CA ASN A 126 39.80 -11.44 -34.02
C ASN A 126 38.53 -11.36 -33.17
N ALA A 127 37.64 -10.40 -33.42
CA ALA A 127 36.36 -10.30 -32.69
C ALA A 127 35.44 -11.49 -32.99
N LEU A 128 35.52 -12.06 -34.20
CA LEU A 128 34.80 -13.27 -34.57
C LEU A 128 35.32 -14.49 -33.81
N ALA A 129 36.64 -14.70 -33.80
CA ALA A 129 37.28 -15.80 -33.11
C ALA A 129 37.11 -15.71 -31.58
N GLU A 130 37.19 -14.49 -31.03
CA GLU A 130 36.96 -14.24 -29.62
C GLU A 130 35.52 -14.51 -29.23
N ALA A 131 34.53 -14.07 -30.02
CA ALA A 131 33.11 -14.36 -29.75
C ALA A 131 32.76 -15.85 -29.85
N GLU A 132 33.45 -16.61 -30.71
CA GLU A 132 33.27 -18.06 -30.88
C GLU A 132 33.92 -18.84 -29.72
N ALA A 133 35.14 -18.46 -29.32
CA ALA A 133 35.82 -19.02 -28.15
C ALA A 133 35.10 -18.71 -26.83
N ASP A 134 34.56 -17.49 -26.70
CA ASP A 134 33.77 -17.09 -25.53
C ASP A 134 32.41 -17.84 -25.52
N TYR A 135 31.88 -18.23 -26.69
CA TYR A 135 30.71 -19.10 -26.79
C TYR A 135 31.00 -20.48 -26.20
N GLU A 136 32.11 -21.12 -26.57
CA GLU A 136 32.54 -22.41 -26.00
C GLU A 136 32.80 -22.31 -24.50
N ALA A 137 33.54 -21.29 -24.04
CA ALA A 137 33.86 -21.12 -22.61
C ALA A 137 32.61 -20.80 -21.76
N GLY A 138 31.63 -20.08 -22.31
CA GLY A 138 30.39 -19.80 -21.59
C GLY A 138 29.38 -20.94 -21.61
N VAL A 139 29.51 -21.91 -22.53
CA VAL A 139 28.72 -23.16 -22.52
C VAL A 139 29.30 -24.13 -21.49
N GLU A 140 30.63 -24.24 -21.37
CA GLU A 140 31.27 -25.01 -20.28
C GLU A 140 30.91 -24.46 -18.89
N MET A 141 30.88 -23.12 -18.72
CA MET A 141 30.51 -22.50 -17.44
C MET A 141 29.00 -22.65 -17.12
N GLU A 142 28.15 -22.80 -18.13
CA GLU A 142 26.71 -23.03 -17.98
C GLU A 142 26.42 -24.51 -17.66
N GLU A 143 27.16 -25.46 -18.24
CA GLU A 143 27.15 -26.89 -17.86
C GLU A 143 27.65 -27.10 -16.41
N GLU A 144 28.75 -26.44 -16.00
CA GLU A 144 29.23 -26.53 -14.60
C GLU A 144 28.23 -25.97 -13.57
N LEU A 145 27.43 -24.98 -13.94
CA LEU A 145 26.40 -24.39 -13.08
C LEU A 145 25.14 -25.28 -12.98
N ASP A 146 24.79 -25.97 -14.07
CA ASP A 146 23.69 -26.95 -14.11
C ASP A 146 24.07 -28.21 -13.30
N ASP A 147 25.30 -28.68 -13.42
CA ASP A 147 25.85 -29.79 -12.61
C ASP A 147 25.87 -29.45 -11.11
N LEU A 148 26.16 -28.20 -10.74
CA LEU A 148 26.14 -27.74 -9.35
C LEU A 148 24.71 -27.64 -8.80
N ALA A 149 23.74 -27.27 -9.64
CA ALA A 149 22.33 -27.20 -9.28
C ALA A 149 21.71 -28.61 -9.10
N ASP A 150 22.08 -29.57 -9.94
CA ASP A 150 21.66 -30.97 -9.82
C ASP A 150 22.28 -31.66 -8.59
N LEU A 151 23.53 -31.35 -8.23
CA LEU A 151 24.16 -31.78 -6.98
C LEU A 151 23.48 -31.20 -5.72
N GLU A 152 22.95 -29.98 -5.79
CA GLU A 152 22.20 -29.36 -4.71
C GLU A 152 20.77 -29.93 -4.59
N LEU A 153 20.19 -30.42 -5.69
CA LEU A 153 18.91 -31.14 -5.72
C LEU A 153 19.03 -32.58 -5.17
N GLU A 154 20.15 -33.27 -5.44
CA GLU A 154 20.43 -34.63 -4.94
C GLU A 154 20.82 -34.63 -3.44
N LYS A 155 21.43 -33.54 -2.95
CA LYS A 155 21.55 -33.24 -1.51
C LYS A 155 20.25 -32.67 -0.93
N GLY A 156 19.15 -33.41 -1.12
CA GLY A 156 17.89 -33.17 -0.45
C GLY A 156 17.95 -33.37 1.07
N LEU A 157 18.60 -32.47 1.79
CA LEU A 157 18.36 -32.18 3.21
C LEU A 157 19.02 -30.85 3.58
N ILE A 158 18.40 -29.73 3.22
CA ILE A 158 18.63 -28.48 3.96
C ILE A 158 18.02 -28.71 5.35
N GLU A 159 18.83 -29.23 6.27
CA GLU A 159 18.59 -29.16 7.70
C GLU A 159 18.52 -27.67 8.04
N TYR A 160 17.32 -27.21 8.35
CA TYR A 160 17.09 -25.86 8.85
C TYR A 160 17.73 -25.80 10.24
N VAL A 161 19.02 -25.48 10.29
CA VAL A 161 19.69 -25.12 11.54
C VAL A 161 19.10 -23.77 11.94
N GLU A 162 18.27 -23.80 12.99
CA GLU A 162 17.96 -22.65 13.83
C GLU A 162 19.29 -22.16 14.42
N GLY A 163 20.01 -21.36 13.64
CA GLY A 163 21.19 -20.64 14.09
C GLY A 163 20.72 -19.50 14.98
N GLY A 164 21.04 -19.60 16.26
CA GLY A 164 20.60 -18.69 17.32
C GLY A 164 20.94 -17.23 17.03
N ASP A 165 20.01 -16.38 17.45
CA ASP A 165 20.31 -15.02 17.90
C ASP A 165 21.31 -15.12 19.06
N GLU A 166 22.60 -15.09 18.77
CA GLU A 166 23.67 -14.83 19.74
C GLU A 166 24.85 -14.24 18.96
N ASP A 167 24.99 -12.92 19.09
CA ASP A 167 26.15 -12.03 18.93
C ASP A 167 25.56 -10.63 18.65
N GLU A 168 25.10 -9.91 19.68
CA GLU A 168 25.93 -8.95 20.46
C GLU A 168 26.75 -8.03 19.54
N ASP A 169 26.20 -6.85 19.24
CA ASP A 169 27.00 -5.64 19.15
C ASP A 169 26.36 -4.61 20.10
N GLU A 170 27.16 -4.33 21.14
CA GLU A 170 26.99 -3.40 22.23
C GLU A 170 26.99 -1.93 21.76
N ASP A 171 26.55 -1.07 22.68
CA ASP A 171 26.84 0.36 22.78
C ASP A 171 26.13 1.34 21.82
N ASP A 172 25.05 1.93 22.34
CA ASP A 172 24.81 3.39 22.29
C ASP A 172 23.70 3.73 23.33
N GLU A 173 23.96 3.46 24.61
CA GLU A 173 23.28 4.15 25.72
C GLU A 173 24.13 5.37 26.10
N ASP A 174 24.00 6.44 25.31
CA ASP A 174 24.40 7.78 25.74
C ASP A 174 23.17 8.60 26.16
N GLU A 175 23.31 9.07 27.39
CA GLU A 175 22.45 9.83 28.25
C GLU A 175 22.37 11.30 27.82
N ASP A 176 21.15 11.79 27.53
CA ASP A 176 20.74 13.20 27.61
C ASP A 176 19.21 13.17 27.85
N GLY A 177 18.62 13.50 29.00
CA GLY A 177 19.03 14.51 29.96
C GLY A 177 18.29 15.83 29.70
N ASP A 178 16.95 15.89 29.76
CA ASP A 178 16.28 17.12 30.19
C ASP A 178 14.84 16.94 30.68
N ASP A 179 14.58 17.72 31.71
CA ASP A 179 13.43 17.89 32.58
C ASP A 179 12.31 18.74 31.93
N GLY A 180 11.11 18.71 32.50
CA GLY A 180 10.17 19.83 32.34
C GLY A 180 8.73 19.51 31.97
N GLY A 181 7.88 19.43 33.00
CA GLY A 181 6.61 20.17 32.99
C GLY A 181 5.43 19.54 32.26
N PHE A 182 4.72 18.65 32.95
CA PHE A 182 3.29 18.42 32.70
C PHE A 182 2.52 19.67 33.16
N ASP A 183 2.35 20.64 32.25
CA ASP A 183 1.51 21.83 32.44
C ASP A 183 0.07 21.50 32.02
N ASP A 184 -0.80 21.41 33.03
CA ASP A 184 -2.25 21.37 32.95
C ASP A 184 -2.75 22.79 32.65
N GLY A 185 -2.72 23.17 31.37
CA GLY A 185 -3.11 24.49 30.88
C GLY A 185 -4.38 24.44 30.03
N ILE A 186 -5.51 24.74 30.67
CA ILE A 186 -6.69 25.45 30.14
C ILE A 186 -6.72 25.62 28.60
N LEU A 187 -7.67 24.94 27.95
CA LEU A 187 -8.15 25.33 26.62
C LEU A 187 -9.51 25.99 26.79
N GLU A 188 -9.45 27.32 26.69
CA GLU A 188 -10.57 28.26 26.63
C GLU A 188 -11.56 27.89 25.52
N GLU A 189 -12.82 28.12 25.83
CA GLU A 189 -13.94 28.17 24.89
C GLU A 189 -13.73 29.37 23.95
N ASP A 190 -13.38 29.11 22.69
CA ASP A 190 -13.61 30.09 21.63
C ASP A 190 -15.08 29.94 21.17
N GLU A 191 -15.92 30.83 21.72
CA GLU A 191 -17.23 31.19 21.19
C GLU A 191 -17.02 32.07 19.94
N ASP A 192 -17.12 31.47 18.76
CA ASP A 192 -17.30 32.22 17.51
C ASP A 192 -18.74 32.76 17.46
N GLU A 193 -18.96 33.96 18.00
CA GLU A 193 -20.12 34.84 17.72
C GLU A 193 -19.84 35.63 16.42
N ASP A 194 -20.38 35.15 15.29
CA ASP A 194 -20.51 35.93 14.05
C ASP A 194 -21.98 36.42 13.92
N GLU A 195 -22.28 37.59 14.49
CA GLU A 195 -23.35 38.54 14.10
C GLU A 195 -22.61 39.89 13.92
N ASP A 196 -22.53 40.50 12.73
CA ASP A 196 -23.63 41.20 12.05
C ASP A 196 -23.31 41.36 10.54
N GLU A 197 -24.23 40.92 9.67
CA GLU A 197 -24.29 41.35 8.27
C GLU A 197 -25.16 42.61 8.16
N ASP A 198 -24.59 43.59 7.49
CA ASP A 198 -25.10 44.91 7.15
C ASP A 198 -26.59 44.96 6.73
N GLU A 199 -27.37 45.83 7.39
CA GLU A 199 -28.65 46.30 6.85
C GLU A 199 -28.40 47.30 5.72
N ASP A 200 -28.59 46.82 4.50
CA ASP A 200 -28.73 47.63 3.29
C ASP A 200 -30.01 48.49 3.31
N GLU A 201 -29.87 49.67 2.73
CA GLU A 201 -30.82 50.76 2.51
C GLU A 201 -32.17 50.33 1.86
N ASP A 202 -33.29 50.79 2.45
CA ASP A 202 -34.46 51.41 1.76
C ASP A 202 -35.46 52.02 2.76
#